data_AF-A0A7V0S1W5-F1
#
_entry.id   AF-A0A7V0S1W5-F1
#
_cell.length_a   1.000
_cell.length_b   1.000
_cell.length_c   1.000
_cell.angle_alpha   90.00
_cell.angle_beta   90.00
_cell.angle_gamma   90.00
#
_symmetry.space_group_name_H-M   'P 1'
#
loop_
_entity.id
_entity.type
_entity.pdbx_description
1 polymer ?
#
loop_
_entity_poly.entity_id
_entity_poly.type
_entity_poly.pdbx_seq_one_letter_code
_entity_poly.pdbx_strand_id
1 'polypeptide(L)'
;MKFFTLSLLFAFSFLCFASAQEVNPKIARYVDKVNVAQQRVEDAEALIFSADSLTAEGEKLAAQAEEDLKVLAQERRDIERDYFNAKKPVERQLRSKDKEDVKQAKAQMREVENNYNAAIREWNTRYRVLVKEYDAGGRLTEKGKANLKKAKSRKKDLEKKLKVAEKNLAKAKKEYEKKE
;
A
#
# COMPACT_ATOMS: atom_id res chain seq x y z
N MET A 1 -32.61 -38.65 -40.01
CA MET A 1 -31.75 -39.13 -41.13
C MET A 1 -30.31 -38.95 -40.70
N LYS A 2 -29.61 -40.07 -40.46
CA LYS A 2 -28.45 -40.55 -41.22
C LYS A 2 -27.21 -39.66 -41.01
N PHE A 3 -26.38 -39.99 -40.01
CA PHE A 3 -25.23 -40.92 -40.07
C PHE A 3 -24.06 -40.35 -40.88
N PHE A 4 -22.87 -40.26 -40.26
CA PHE A 4 -21.55 -40.72 -40.75
C PHE A 4 -20.51 -40.26 -39.69
N THR A 5 -20.15 -41.09 -38.68
CA THR A 5 -19.02 -42.06 -38.68
C THR A 5 -17.68 -41.41 -39.07
N LEU A 6 -16.76 -41.25 -38.11
CA LEU A 6 -15.68 -42.20 -37.78
C LEU A 6 -14.42 -41.90 -38.59
N SER A 7 -13.25 -42.10 -37.96
CA SER A 7 -11.87 -41.98 -38.47
C SER A 7 -11.24 -40.63 -38.08
N LEU A 8 -10.05 -40.56 -37.48
CA LEU A 8 -8.94 -41.51 -37.43
C LEU A 8 -8.04 -41.15 -36.24
N LEU A 9 -7.54 -42.19 -35.59
CA LEU A 9 -6.33 -42.21 -34.78
C LEU A 9 -5.28 -41.17 -35.19
N PHE A 10 -4.90 -40.30 -34.25
CA PHE A 10 -3.52 -39.81 -34.16
C PHE A 10 -3.00 -40.13 -32.76
N ALA A 11 -2.75 -41.41 -32.55
CA ALA A 11 -1.78 -41.86 -31.57
C ALA A 11 -0.40 -41.39 -32.05
N PHE A 12 -0.04 -40.15 -31.76
CA PHE A 12 1.36 -39.74 -31.78
C PHE A 12 1.95 -40.15 -30.44
N SER A 13 2.38 -41.41 -30.42
CA SER A 13 3.53 -41.92 -29.69
C SER A 13 4.28 -40.82 -28.93
N PHE A 14 3.95 -40.66 -27.65
CA PHE A 14 4.89 -40.26 -26.62
C PHE A 14 5.96 -41.36 -26.58
N LEU A 15 6.88 -41.29 -27.55
CA LEU A 15 8.11 -42.04 -27.51
C LEU A 15 8.90 -41.49 -26.33
N CYS A 16 8.83 -42.25 -25.24
CA CYS A 16 9.91 -42.48 -24.30
C CYS A 16 11.28 -42.13 -24.90
N PHE A 17 11.69 -40.89 -24.72
CA PHE A 17 13.08 -40.55 -24.42
C PHE A 17 13.09 -39.89 -23.05
N ALA A 18 12.60 -40.64 -22.06
CA ALA A 18 13.25 -40.61 -20.77
C ALA A 18 14.64 -41.22 -20.98
N SER A 19 15.61 -40.41 -21.43
CA SER A 19 16.98 -40.62 -21.00
C SER A 19 16.97 -40.35 -19.50
N ALA A 20 16.52 -41.35 -18.73
CA ALA A 20 16.88 -41.51 -17.35
C ALA A 20 18.38 -41.78 -17.34
N GLN A 21 19.16 -40.72 -17.58
CA GLN A 21 20.50 -40.64 -17.04
C GLN A 21 20.31 -40.87 -15.56
N GLU A 22 20.85 -41.97 -15.03
CA GLU A 22 20.80 -42.26 -13.61
C GLU A 22 21.40 -41.06 -12.88
N VAL A 23 20.55 -40.11 -12.46
CA VAL A 23 21.01 -38.94 -11.75
C VAL A 23 21.51 -39.47 -10.43
N ASN A 24 22.83 -39.46 -10.27
CA ASN A 24 23.47 -39.94 -9.05
C ASN A 24 22.69 -39.38 -7.83
N PRO A 25 22.17 -40.24 -6.93
CA PRO A 25 21.27 -39.82 -5.85
C PRO A 25 21.93 -38.79 -4.92
N LYS A 26 23.26 -38.76 -4.84
CA LYS A 26 24.02 -37.72 -4.14
C LYS A 26 23.92 -36.37 -4.85
N ILE A 27 24.04 -36.33 -6.17
CA ILE A 27 23.89 -35.11 -7.00
C ILE A 27 22.46 -34.59 -6.93
N ALA A 28 21.45 -35.47 -7.06
CA ALA A 28 20.03 -35.10 -6.94
C ALA A 28 19.74 -34.37 -5.62
N ARG A 29 20.23 -34.90 -4.48
CA ARG A 29 20.09 -34.25 -3.16
C ARG A 29 20.72 -32.86 -3.08
N TYR A 30 21.83 -32.62 -3.78
CA TYR A 30 22.44 -31.28 -3.81
C TYR A 30 21.67 -30.31 -4.71
N VAL A 31 21.08 -30.80 -5.81
CA VAL A 31 20.17 -30.00 -6.64
C VAL A 31 18.95 -29.57 -5.81
N ASP A 32 18.34 -30.48 -5.06
CA ASP A 32 17.20 -30.14 -4.19
C ASP A 32 17.57 -29.08 -3.15
N LYS A 33 18.76 -29.17 -2.56
CA LYS A 33 19.26 -28.16 -1.60
C LYS A 33 19.45 -26.79 -2.24
N VAL A 34 19.91 -26.73 -3.49
CA VAL A 34 20.02 -25.48 -4.25
C VAL A 34 18.62 -24.93 -4.52
N ASN A 35 17.69 -25.75 -5.01
CA ASN A 35 16.31 -25.34 -5.29
C ASN A 35 15.61 -24.80 -4.04
N VAL A 36 15.75 -25.47 -2.90
CA VAL A 36 15.18 -25.00 -1.61
C VAL A 36 15.84 -23.68 -1.16
N ALA A 37 17.15 -23.53 -1.35
CA ALA A 37 17.85 -22.30 -0.99
C ALA A 37 17.44 -21.13 -1.91
N GLN A 38 17.25 -21.39 -3.20
CA GLN A 38 16.77 -20.45 -4.20
C GLN A 38 15.36 -19.98 -3.88
N GLN A 39 14.43 -20.92 -3.63
CA GLN A 39 13.06 -20.60 -3.22
C GLN A 39 13.03 -19.67 -2.00
N ARG A 40 13.89 -19.91 -1.01
CA ARG A 40 13.95 -19.04 0.18
C ARG A 40 14.42 -17.62 -0.15
N VAL A 41 15.34 -17.46 -1.11
CA VAL A 41 15.76 -16.13 -1.58
C VAL A 41 14.58 -15.42 -2.24
N GLU A 42 13.84 -16.12 -3.10
CA GLU A 42 12.63 -15.59 -3.76
C GLU A 42 11.55 -15.20 -2.74
N ASP A 43 11.31 -16.03 -1.71
CA ASP A 43 10.38 -15.68 -0.62
C ASP A 43 10.81 -14.38 0.09
N ALA A 44 12.12 -14.16 0.27
CA ALA A 44 12.64 -12.93 0.87
C ALA A 44 12.52 -11.72 -0.06
N GLU A 45 12.61 -11.93 -1.38
CA GLU A 45 12.33 -10.89 -2.38
C GLU A 45 10.85 -10.49 -2.39
N ALA A 46 9.94 -11.45 -2.28
CA ALA A 46 8.51 -11.18 -2.14
C ALA A 46 8.21 -10.33 -0.88
N LEU A 47 8.93 -10.58 0.23
CA LEU A 47 8.82 -9.75 1.44
C LEU A 47 9.37 -8.33 1.23
N ILE A 48 10.43 -8.16 0.44
CA ILE A 48 10.94 -6.83 0.06
C ILE A 48 9.89 -6.08 -0.75
N PHE A 49 9.33 -6.72 -1.78
CA PHE A 49 8.30 -6.14 -2.63
C PHE A 49 7.07 -5.71 -1.81
N SER A 50 6.60 -6.56 -0.90
CA SER A 50 5.49 -6.23 0.00
C SER A 50 5.81 -5.03 0.90
N ALA A 51 7.04 -4.94 1.42
CA ALA A 51 7.47 -3.83 2.26
C ALA A 51 7.58 -2.50 1.48
N ASP A 52 8.06 -2.54 0.24
CA ASP A 52 8.11 -1.38 -0.64
C ASP A 52 6.69 -0.91 -1.01
N SER A 53 5.77 -1.84 -1.29
CA SER A 53 4.37 -1.53 -1.54
C SER A 53 3.70 -0.82 -0.36
N LEU A 54 3.92 -1.31 0.87
CA LEU A 54 3.40 -0.67 2.09
C LEU A 54 3.97 0.75 2.27
N THR A 55 5.25 0.95 1.92
CA THR A 55 5.90 2.25 2.00
C THR A 55 5.27 3.22 1.00
N ALA A 56 5.11 2.80 -0.26
CA ALA A 56 4.51 3.62 -1.31
C ALA A 56 3.04 3.96 -1.01
N GLU A 57 2.26 3.00 -0.49
CA GLU A 57 0.88 3.23 -0.08
C GLU A 57 0.80 4.24 1.09
N GLY A 58 1.67 4.08 2.09
CA GLY A 58 1.74 5.01 3.22
C GLY A 58 2.12 6.43 2.80
N GLU A 59 3.11 6.58 1.92
CA GLU A 59 3.54 7.87 1.38
C GLU A 59 2.43 8.53 0.56
N LYS A 60 1.74 7.76 -0.30
CA LYS A 60 0.60 8.25 -1.09
C LYS A 60 -0.54 8.73 -0.19
N LEU A 61 -0.89 7.95 0.84
CA LEU A 61 -1.97 8.30 1.77
C LEU A 61 -1.64 9.58 2.56
N ALA A 62 -0.41 9.69 3.06
CA ALA A 62 0.02 10.89 3.79
C ALA A 62 0.03 12.13 2.88
N ALA A 63 0.54 12.00 1.65
CA ALA A 63 0.58 13.10 0.69
C ALA A 63 -0.83 13.60 0.32
N GLN A 64 -1.77 12.69 0.08
CA GLN A 64 -3.16 13.04 -0.22
C GLN A 64 -3.80 13.78 0.98
N ALA A 65 -3.64 13.25 2.19
CA ALA A 65 -4.18 13.90 3.39
C ALA A 65 -3.54 15.29 3.62
N GLU A 66 -2.27 15.48 3.29
CA GLU A 66 -1.59 16.78 3.38
C GLU A 66 -2.17 17.80 2.39
N GLU A 67 -2.43 17.38 1.15
CA GLU A 67 -3.08 18.22 0.14
C GLU A 67 -4.48 18.63 0.58
N ASP A 68 -5.27 17.67 1.06
CA ASP A 68 -6.62 17.92 1.54
C ASP A 68 -6.63 18.83 2.78
N LEU A 69 -5.63 18.71 3.67
CA LEU A 69 -5.45 19.62 4.81
C LEU A 69 -5.14 21.06 4.36
N LYS A 70 -4.42 21.25 3.25
CA LYS A 70 -4.16 22.59 2.68
C LYS A 70 -5.45 23.22 2.14
N VAL A 71 -6.26 22.43 1.43
CA VAL A 71 -7.59 22.86 0.97
C VAL A 71 -8.45 23.23 2.17
N LEU A 72 -8.50 22.36 3.19
CA LEU A 72 -9.29 22.58 4.40
C LEU A 72 -8.81 23.82 5.20
N ALA A 73 -7.51 24.13 5.17
CA ALA A 73 -6.97 25.35 5.76
C ALA A 73 -7.43 26.62 5.03
N GLN A 74 -7.62 26.56 3.70
CA GLN A 74 -8.22 27.65 2.94
C GLN A 74 -9.72 27.78 3.25
N GLU A 75 -10.47 26.66 3.27
CA GLU A 75 -11.88 26.64 3.66
C GLU A 75 -12.10 27.29 5.03
N ARG A 76 -11.18 27.08 5.99
CA ARG A 76 -11.24 27.72 7.30
C ARG A 76 -11.25 29.24 7.21
N ARG A 77 -10.37 29.80 6.37
CA ARG A 77 -10.26 31.26 6.18
C ARG A 77 -11.52 31.80 5.51
N ASP A 78 -12.08 31.04 4.58
CA ASP A 78 -13.31 31.41 3.90
C ASP A 78 -14.50 31.44 4.89
N ILE A 79 -14.63 30.42 5.76
CA ILE A 79 -15.64 30.41 6.84
C ILE A 79 -15.51 31.64 7.74
N GLU A 80 -14.29 32.00 8.15
CA GLU A 80 -14.04 33.16 9.01
C GLU A 80 -14.34 34.49 8.32
N ARG A 81 -13.97 34.62 7.03
CA ARG A 81 -14.28 35.79 6.21
C ARG A 81 -15.80 35.95 6.04
N ASP A 82 -16.49 34.86 5.73
CA ASP A 82 -17.92 34.88 5.46
C ASP A 82 -18.71 35.19 6.73
N TYR A 83 -18.29 34.64 7.88
CA TYR A 83 -18.81 35.02 9.19
C TYR A 83 -18.61 36.51 9.48
N PHE A 84 -17.40 37.03 9.26
CA PHE A 84 -17.11 38.46 9.46
C PHE A 84 -18.01 39.35 8.57
N ASN A 85 -18.13 39.00 7.30
CA ASN A 85 -18.93 39.75 6.32
C ASN A 85 -20.43 39.70 6.64
N ALA A 86 -20.95 38.58 7.13
CA ALA A 86 -22.34 38.44 7.54
C ALA A 86 -22.63 39.14 8.87
N LYS A 87 -21.68 39.10 9.83
CA LYS A 87 -21.82 39.70 11.16
C LYS A 87 -21.83 41.23 11.13
N LYS A 88 -20.93 41.83 10.35
CA LYS A 88 -20.70 43.29 10.31
C LYS A 88 -21.96 44.14 10.03
N PRO A 89 -22.81 43.84 9.02
CA PRO A 89 -24.04 44.61 8.79
C PRO A 89 -25.06 44.45 9.94
N VAL A 90 -25.17 43.25 10.51
CA VAL A 90 -26.07 42.97 11.64
C VAL A 90 -25.64 43.73 12.90
N GLU A 91 -24.33 43.81 13.16
CA GLU A 91 -23.79 44.65 14.25
C GLU A 91 -24.13 46.13 14.10
N ARG A 92 -24.25 46.64 12.87
CA ARG A 92 -24.69 48.01 12.62
C ARG A 92 -26.18 48.19 12.92
N GLN A 93 -27.02 47.25 12.49
CA GLN A 93 -28.46 47.28 12.77
C GLN A 93 -28.77 47.16 14.27
N LEU A 94 -27.97 46.40 15.01
CA LEU A 94 -28.07 46.32 16.48
C LEU A 94 -27.83 47.67 17.19
N ARG A 95 -27.26 48.66 16.50
CA ARG A 95 -27.05 50.03 17.02
C ARG A 95 -28.17 51.00 16.60
N SER A 96 -29.20 50.53 15.89
CA SER A 96 -30.36 51.34 15.51
C SER A 96 -31.09 51.84 16.75
N LYS A 97 -31.76 52.99 16.61
CA LYS A 97 -32.68 53.51 17.64
C LYS A 97 -34.08 52.89 17.51
N ASP A 98 -34.37 52.24 16.38
CA ASP A 98 -35.63 51.54 16.16
C ASP A 98 -35.62 50.19 16.87
N LYS A 99 -36.67 49.94 17.67
CA LYS A 99 -36.79 48.72 18.47
C LYS A 99 -37.06 47.48 17.63
N GLU A 100 -37.77 47.60 16.52
CA GLU A 100 -38.06 46.46 15.64
C GLU A 100 -36.81 46.10 14.82
N ASP A 101 -36.04 47.09 14.34
CA ASP A 101 -34.73 46.85 13.72
C ASP A 101 -33.79 46.07 14.64
N VAL A 102 -33.71 46.49 15.91
CA VAL A 102 -32.85 45.83 16.91
C VAL A 102 -33.32 44.40 17.19
N LYS A 103 -34.63 44.17 17.23
CA LYS A 103 -35.21 42.82 17.44
C LYS A 103 -34.91 41.91 16.25
N GLN A 104 -35.08 42.40 15.02
CA GLN A 104 -34.73 41.66 13.81
C GLN A 104 -33.23 41.36 13.75
N ALA A 105 -32.38 42.34 14.05
CA ALA A 105 -30.94 42.17 14.05
C ALA A 105 -30.47 41.15 15.11
N LYS A 106 -31.14 41.05 16.27
CA LYS A 106 -30.86 39.98 17.25
C LYS A 106 -31.18 38.58 16.70
N ALA A 107 -32.28 38.44 15.95
CA ALA A 107 -32.62 37.17 15.31
C ALA A 107 -31.60 36.80 14.23
N GLN A 108 -31.25 37.76 13.37
CA GLN A 108 -30.23 37.59 12.33
C GLN A 108 -28.85 37.26 12.93
N MET A 109 -28.46 37.91 14.03
CA MET A 109 -27.19 37.61 14.69
C MET A 109 -27.12 36.15 15.15
N ARG A 110 -28.21 35.63 15.75
CA ARG A 110 -28.30 34.22 16.15
C ARG A 110 -28.19 33.28 14.95
N GLU A 111 -28.80 33.64 13.82
CA GLU A 111 -28.69 32.86 12.59
C GLU A 111 -27.25 32.83 12.06
N VAL A 112 -26.59 34.00 12.02
CA VAL A 112 -25.17 34.11 11.61
C VAL A 112 -24.27 33.28 12.53
N GLU A 113 -24.47 33.35 13.85
CA GLU A 113 -23.73 32.55 14.83
C GLU A 113 -24.00 31.05 14.66
N ASN A 114 -25.25 30.64 14.43
CA ASN A 114 -25.62 29.24 14.24
C ASN A 114 -24.99 28.65 12.97
N ASN A 115 -25.02 29.41 11.87
CA ASN A 115 -24.42 29.00 10.60
C ASN A 115 -22.90 28.85 10.72
N TYR A 116 -22.23 29.83 11.36
CA TYR A 116 -20.80 29.74 11.65
C TYR A 116 -20.47 28.52 12.52
N ASN A 117 -21.20 28.33 13.62
CA ASN A 117 -20.97 27.19 14.52
C ASN A 117 -21.18 25.84 13.82
N ALA A 118 -22.16 25.74 12.93
CA ALA A 118 -22.37 24.54 12.12
C ALA A 118 -21.18 24.29 11.18
N ALA A 119 -20.77 25.29 10.40
CA ALA A 119 -19.63 25.20 9.49
C ALA A 119 -18.34 24.80 10.22
N ILE A 120 -18.10 25.36 11.41
CA ILE A 120 -16.90 25.06 12.23
C ILE A 120 -16.93 23.63 12.77
N ARG A 121 -18.11 23.11 13.16
CA ARG A 121 -18.24 21.70 13.60
C ARG A 121 -17.98 20.72 12.46
N GLU A 122 -18.50 21.01 11.28
CA GLU A 122 -18.24 20.22 10.08
C GLU A 122 -16.75 20.24 9.72
N TRP A 123 -16.16 21.44 9.67
CA TRP A 123 -14.73 21.64 9.44
C TRP A 123 -13.87 20.83 10.42
N ASN A 124 -14.17 20.91 11.72
CA ASN A 124 -13.45 20.16 12.76
C ASN A 124 -13.56 18.64 12.58
N THR A 125 -14.71 18.17 12.10
CA THR A 125 -14.93 16.73 11.84
C THR A 125 -14.04 16.26 10.70
N ARG A 126 -14.04 17.00 9.58
CA ARG A 126 -13.17 16.71 8.42
C ARG A 126 -11.69 16.80 8.78
N TYR A 127 -11.30 17.83 9.54
CA TYR A 127 -9.92 18.02 10.00
C TYR A 127 -9.40 16.81 10.80
N ARG A 128 -10.19 16.32 11.75
CA ARG A 128 -9.81 15.14 12.56
C ARG A 128 -9.68 13.87 11.72
N VAL A 129 -10.48 13.72 10.66
CA VAL A 129 -10.37 12.57 9.75
C VAL A 129 -9.05 12.65 8.99
N LEU A 130 -8.77 13.79 8.35
CA LEU A 130 -7.55 13.97 7.55
C LEU A 130 -6.27 13.84 8.39
N VAL A 131 -6.26 14.35 9.62
CA VAL A 131 -5.12 14.15 10.54
C VAL A 131 -4.90 12.66 10.82
N LYS A 132 -5.97 11.89 11.06
CA LYS A 132 -5.85 10.44 11.28
C LYS A 132 -5.35 9.70 10.03
N GLU A 133 -5.74 10.13 8.85
CA GLU A 133 -5.28 9.56 7.58
C GLU A 133 -3.81 9.86 7.34
N TYR A 134 -3.38 11.09 7.60
CA TYR A 134 -1.97 11.48 7.57
C TYR A 134 -1.13 10.62 8.52
N ASP A 135 -1.56 10.48 9.78
CA ASP A 135 -0.90 9.66 10.79
C ASP A 135 -0.93 8.16 10.43
N ALA A 136 -1.99 7.68 9.78
CA ALA A 136 -2.07 6.32 9.27
C ALA A 136 -1.06 6.07 8.15
N GLY A 137 -0.94 7.02 7.20
CA GLY A 137 0.08 6.99 6.15
C GLY A 137 1.49 6.94 6.73
N GLY A 138 1.78 7.79 7.71
CA GLY A 138 3.07 7.76 8.43
C GLY A 138 3.38 6.40 9.06
N ARG A 139 2.41 5.80 9.76
CA ARG A 139 2.57 4.46 10.38
C ARG A 139 2.79 3.35 9.35
N LEU A 140 2.11 3.40 8.20
CA LEU A 140 2.32 2.44 7.11
C LEU A 140 3.74 2.55 6.54
N THR A 141 4.20 3.78 6.31
CA THR A 141 5.57 4.07 5.83
C THR A 141 6.63 3.56 6.80
N GLU A 142 6.47 3.81 8.10
CA GLU A 142 7.39 3.30 9.13
C GLU A 142 7.41 1.77 9.18
N LYS A 143 6.23 1.14 9.14
CA LYS A 143 6.09 -0.32 9.11
C LYS A 143 6.74 -0.92 7.85
N GLY A 144 6.52 -0.32 6.68
CA GLY A 144 7.14 -0.69 5.42
C GLY A 144 8.66 -0.62 5.51
N LYS A 145 9.22 0.51 5.95
CA LYS A 145 10.67 0.69 6.14
C LYS A 145 11.28 -0.31 7.13
N ALA A 146 10.59 -0.59 8.25
CA ALA A 146 11.05 -1.59 9.22
C ALA A 146 11.06 -3.01 8.63
N ASN A 147 10.01 -3.38 7.89
CA ASN A 147 9.93 -4.66 7.22
C ASN A 147 10.98 -4.81 6.12
N LEU A 148 11.20 -3.74 5.34
CA LEU A 148 12.20 -3.69 4.27
C LEU A 148 13.61 -3.96 4.82
N LYS A 149 13.97 -3.33 5.94
CA LYS A 149 15.27 -3.55 6.60
C LYS A 149 15.44 -5.02 7.01
N LYS A 150 14.41 -5.62 7.62
CA LYS A 150 14.42 -7.03 8.04
C LYS A 150 14.51 -7.97 6.84
N ALA A 151 13.71 -7.74 5.79
CA ALA A 151 13.67 -8.55 4.59
C ALA A 151 15.00 -8.50 3.82
N LYS A 152 15.61 -7.31 3.66
CA LYS A 152 16.94 -7.15 3.05
C LYS A 152 18.03 -7.89 3.83
N SER A 153 18.02 -7.82 5.16
CA SER A 153 18.97 -8.56 6.00
C SER A 153 18.80 -10.08 5.82
N ARG A 154 17.55 -10.56 5.84
CA ARG A 154 17.22 -11.98 5.63
C ARG A 154 17.66 -12.47 4.25
N LYS A 155 17.38 -11.71 3.19
CA LYS A 155 17.80 -12.02 1.82
C LYS A 155 19.31 -12.21 1.74
N LYS A 156 20.08 -11.27 2.29
CA LYS A 156 21.56 -11.35 2.31
C LYS A 156 22.08 -12.64 2.95
N ASP A 157 21.47 -13.10 4.04
CA ASP A 157 21.89 -14.34 4.69
C ASP A 157 21.44 -15.60 3.93
N LEU A 158 20.31 -15.54 3.23
CA LEU A 158 19.84 -16.63 2.38
C LEU A 158 20.67 -16.75 1.10
N GLU A 159 21.07 -15.64 0.48
CA GLU A 159 22.00 -15.63 -0.66
C GLU A 159 23.35 -16.27 -0.31
N LYS A 160 23.87 -16.05 0.90
CA LYS A 160 25.08 -16.76 1.36
C LYS A 160 24.85 -18.26 1.42
N LYS A 161 23.70 -18.71 1.92
CA LYS A 161 23.34 -20.14 2.00
C LYS A 161 23.17 -20.76 0.61
N LEU A 162 22.55 -20.04 -0.31
CA LEU A 162 22.45 -20.42 -1.73
C LEU A 162 23.84 -20.62 -2.33
N LYS A 163 24.73 -19.64 -2.20
CA LYS A 163 26.12 -19.74 -2.68
C LYS A 163 26.86 -20.96 -2.11
N VAL A 164 26.63 -21.30 -0.84
CA VAL A 164 27.21 -22.52 -0.23
C VAL A 164 26.61 -23.79 -0.85
N ALA A 165 25.29 -23.83 -1.05
CA ALA A 165 24.61 -24.96 -1.69
C ALA A 165 25.10 -25.17 -3.13
N GLU A 166 25.22 -24.10 -3.91
CA GLU A 166 25.76 -24.12 -5.29
C GLU A 166 27.19 -24.62 -5.32
N LYS A 167 28.06 -24.14 -4.42
CA LYS A 167 29.44 -24.62 -4.30
C LYS A 167 29.49 -26.12 -3.97
N ASN A 168 28.62 -26.60 -3.10
CA ASN A 168 28.56 -28.02 -2.74
C ASN A 168 28.08 -28.88 -3.91
N LEU A 169 27.07 -28.42 -4.66
CA LEU A 169 26.64 -29.08 -5.88
C LEU A 169 27.76 -29.14 -6.92
N ALA A 170 28.46 -28.02 -7.16
CA ALA A 170 29.57 -27.95 -8.11
C ALA A 170 30.72 -28.89 -7.72
N LYS A 171 31.05 -29.00 -6.42
CA LYS A 171 32.04 -29.97 -5.92
C LYS A 171 31.57 -31.41 -6.14
N ALA A 172 30.31 -31.73 -5.83
CA ALA A 172 29.77 -33.07 -6.01
C ALA A 172 29.77 -33.51 -7.49
N LYS A 173 29.45 -32.60 -8.41
CA LYS A 173 29.55 -32.85 -9.86
C LYS A 173 30.99 -33.14 -10.30
N LYS A 174 31.95 -32.30 -9.88
CA LYS A 174 33.38 -32.50 -10.18
C LYS A 174 33.94 -33.80 -9.60
N GLU A 175 33.50 -34.19 -8.41
CA GLU A 175 33.90 -35.48 -7.80
C GLU A 175 33.34 -36.67 -8.57
N TYR A 176 32.15 -36.55 -9.13
CA TYR A 176 31.51 -37.59 -9.95
C TYR A 176 32.23 -37.74 -11.29
N GLU A 177 32.48 -36.63 -12.00
CA GLU A 177 33.22 -36.61 -13.27
C GLU A 177 34.66 -37.14 -13.18
N LYS A 178 35.28 -37.12 -11.98
CA LYS A 178 36.62 -37.68 -11.75
C LYS A 178 36.63 -39.17 -11.37
N LYS A 179 35.45 -39.74 -11.09
CA LYS A 179 35.29 -41.15 -10.70
C LYS A 179 34.80 -42.02 -11.85
N GLU A 180 34.21 -41.43 -12.87
CA GLU A 180 34.04 -42.02 -14.20
C GLU A 180 35.36 -41.95 -14.99
#